data_AF-A0A6H0Y012-F1
#
_entry.id   AF-A0A6H0Y012-F1
#
_cell.length_a   1.000
_cell.length_b   1.000
_cell.length_c   1.000
_cell.angle_alpha   90.00
_cell.angle_beta   90.00
_cell.angle_gamma   90.00
#
_symmetry.space_group_name_H-M   'P 1'
#
loop_
_entity.id
_entity.type
_entity.pdbx_description
1 polymer ?
#
loop_
_entity_poly.entity_id
_entity_poly.type
_entity_poly.pdbx_seq_one_letter_code
_entity_poly.pdbx_strand_id
1 'polypeptide(L)'
;MLFFGTVLASLPILASAYAPEAINAEALRALLARATLDSSAGIDQNVSDYYLGYKPADYSTAWAKYFNDTPIDLNSDFLAGLAASPVLAEQGVPFSEAAASLSEPGYLPLENGYTILDDGTMYLAIQTFAPDDFSGEAYDFWFSWHINDTTKYKLWYPGAHQYAAITQAQTDSLETKSSYRERYWNLTSFVDEYIGDTAYKLSIAFFDPSLMGFEVESCETGIETIVTGFVTISAYIEQDPTSAAKAGFGPVSVILAHQVRQRPDGNGMEIRSRFWFGNVLVNAMRGLFDPLSLGRNLSIHCAAEMTHLTGFLPALFQEFKDDVAT
;
A
#
# COMPACT_ATOMS: atom_id res chain seq x y z
N MET A 1 -30.21 52.17 -46.21
CA MET A 1 -30.19 53.18 -45.12
C MET A 1 -31.32 52.78 -44.16
N LEU A 2 -31.15 52.21 -42.98
CA LEU A 2 -30.03 51.88 -42.11
C LEU A 2 -30.41 50.61 -41.28
N PHE A 3 -29.46 49.69 -41.21
CA PHE A 3 -29.07 48.76 -40.13
C PHE A 3 -30.09 48.09 -39.19
N PHE A 4 -30.11 46.75 -39.26
CA PHE A 4 -30.35 45.82 -38.15
C PHE A 4 -29.18 45.89 -37.16
N GLY A 5 -29.47 45.94 -35.86
CA GLY A 5 -28.48 45.90 -34.79
C GLY A 5 -28.99 45.12 -33.58
N THR A 6 -28.75 43.81 -33.57
CA THR A 6 -28.89 42.95 -32.40
C THR A 6 -27.60 43.05 -31.60
N VAL A 7 -27.65 43.64 -30.40
CA VAL A 7 -26.51 43.64 -29.47
C VAL A 7 -26.59 42.39 -28.61
N LEU A 8 -25.86 41.35 -29.00
CA LEU A 8 -25.47 40.25 -28.13
C LEU A 8 -24.28 40.74 -27.29
N ALA A 9 -24.54 41.08 -26.02
CA ALA A 9 -23.48 41.34 -25.06
C ALA A 9 -22.86 40.00 -24.64
N SER A 10 -21.70 39.69 -25.22
CA SER A 10 -20.82 38.60 -24.79
C SER A 10 -20.23 38.94 -23.41
N LEU A 11 -20.66 38.22 -22.38
CA LEU A 11 -19.99 38.15 -21.08
C LEU A 11 -18.67 37.38 -21.26
N PRO A 12 -17.51 37.90 -20.82
CA PRO A 12 -16.29 37.12 -20.78
C PRO A 12 -16.42 36.10 -19.64
N ILE A 13 -16.46 34.82 -19.98
CA ILE A 13 -16.17 33.74 -19.04
C ILE A 13 -14.69 33.88 -18.70
N LEU A 14 -14.39 34.50 -17.57
CA LEU A 14 -13.09 34.40 -16.93
C LEU A 14 -12.92 32.95 -16.47
N ALA A 15 -12.31 32.13 -17.31
CA ALA A 15 -11.67 30.89 -16.89
C ALA A 15 -10.55 31.28 -15.92
N SER A 16 -10.85 31.25 -14.62
CA SER A 16 -9.83 31.23 -13.58
C SER A 16 -9.14 29.87 -13.72
N ALA A 17 -8.01 29.87 -14.43
CA ALA A 17 -7.04 28.81 -14.31
C ALA A 17 -6.53 28.83 -12.88
N TYR A 18 -7.09 27.97 -12.03
CA TYR A 18 -6.51 27.64 -10.74
C TYR A 18 -5.25 26.84 -11.03
N ALA A 19 -4.14 27.52 -11.30
CA ALA A 19 -2.84 26.90 -11.24
C ALA A 19 -2.62 26.55 -9.75
N PRO A 20 -2.41 25.27 -9.38
CA PRO A 20 -2.09 24.95 -8.00
C PRO A 20 -0.79 25.69 -7.66
N GLU A 21 -0.83 26.54 -6.64
CA GLU A 21 0.38 27.16 -6.09
C GLU A 21 1.37 26.03 -5.79
N ALA A 22 2.56 26.11 -6.39
CA ALA A 22 3.63 25.18 -6.11
C ALA A 22 3.86 25.17 -4.60
N ILE A 23 3.63 24.03 -3.94
CA ILE A 23 3.98 23.84 -2.53
C ILE A 23 5.47 24.14 -2.42
N ASN A 24 5.81 25.23 -1.73
CA ASN A 24 7.20 25.65 -1.63
C ASN A 24 7.99 24.61 -0.79
N ALA A 25 9.30 24.57 -0.96
CA ALA A 25 10.17 23.61 -0.27
C ALA A 25 10.04 23.65 1.26
N GLU A 26 9.57 24.77 1.82
CA GLU A 26 9.37 24.97 3.25
C GLU A 26 8.06 24.37 3.75
N ALA A 27 6.99 24.43 2.94
CA ALA A 27 5.73 23.74 3.19
C ALA A 27 5.89 22.22 3.01
N LEU A 28 6.68 21.76 2.03
CA LEU A 28 7.05 20.35 1.91
C LEU A 28 7.90 19.88 3.09
N ARG A 29 8.90 20.68 3.53
CA ARG A 29 9.68 20.39 4.74
C ARG A 29 8.81 20.39 6.00
N ALA A 30 7.87 21.32 6.13
CA ALA A 30 6.96 21.38 7.27
C ALA A 30 5.97 20.21 7.28
N LEU A 31 5.56 19.73 6.10
CA LEU A 31 4.74 18.52 5.95
C LEU A 31 5.53 17.26 6.35
N LEU A 32 6.78 17.15 5.91
CA LEU A 32 7.69 16.05 6.27
C LEU A 32 8.18 16.12 7.73
N ALA A 33 8.19 17.31 8.34
CA ALA A 33 8.62 17.53 9.73
C ALA A 33 7.50 17.35 10.76
N ARG A 34 6.25 17.14 10.34
CA ARG A 34 5.13 16.95 11.26
C ARG A 34 5.18 15.56 11.89
N ALA A 35 5.74 15.54 13.10
CA ALA A 35 5.68 14.49 14.10
C ALA A 35 6.59 13.27 13.84
N THR A 36 7.90 13.47 13.98
CA THR A 36 8.75 12.38 14.48
C THR A 36 8.13 11.86 15.78
N LEU A 37 7.79 10.58 15.82
CA LEU A 37 7.34 9.90 17.04
C LEU A 37 8.22 10.28 18.23
N ASP A 38 7.58 10.66 19.32
CA ASP A 38 8.27 10.81 20.60
C ASP A 38 8.87 9.45 20.98
N SER A 39 10.11 9.48 21.47
CA SER A 39 10.88 8.32 21.94
C SER A 39 10.17 7.48 23.03
N SER A 40 9.03 7.95 23.53
CA SER A 40 8.16 7.30 24.50
C SER A 40 7.26 6.18 23.95
N ALA A 41 7.20 5.98 22.62
CA ALA A 41 6.30 5.01 21.98
C ALA A 41 6.81 3.56 21.91
N GLY A 42 8.00 3.27 22.45
CA GLY A 42 8.61 1.91 22.39
C GLY A 42 9.09 1.49 21.00
N ILE A 43 9.05 2.40 20.02
CA ILE A 43 9.54 2.17 18.66
C ILE A 43 11.04 2.48 18.61
N ASP A 44 11.83 1.50 18.20
CA ASP A 44 13.25 1.69 17.97
C ASP A 44 13.46 2.65 16.80
N GLN A 45 14.14 3.76 17.03
CA GLN A 45 14.46 4.77 16.02
C GLN A 45 15.87 4.55 15.41
N ASN A 46 16.70 3.72 16.05
CA ASN A 46 18.09 3.53 15.70
C ASN A 46 18.26 2.50 14.57
N VAL A 47 18.41 2.99 13.34
CA VAL A 47 18.59 2.13 12.15
C VAL A 47 19.78 1.16 12.24
N SER A 48 20.75 1.41 13.12
CA SER A 48 21.88 0.49 13.30
C SER A 48 21.51 -0.81 14.02
N ASP A 49 20.35 -0.85 14.69
CA ASP A 49 19.83 -2.05 15.34
C ASP A 49 19.05 -2.95 14.37
N TYR A 50 18.63 -2.41 13.22
CA TYR A 50 17.90 -3.12 12.17
C TYR A 50 18.82 -4.05 11.37
N TYR A 51 18.26 -5.15 10.85
CA TYR A 51 19.05 -6.19 10.18
C TYR A 51 18.19 -7.00 9.21
N LEU A 52 18.81 -7.52 8.16
CA LEU A 52 18.16 -8.44 7.21
C LEU A 52 18.23 -9.89 7.68
N GLY A 53 17.26 -10.69 7.22
CA GLY A 53 17.14 -12.11 7.55
C GLY A 53 17.01 -12.38 9.05
N TYR A 54 17.17 -13.64 9.40
CA TYR A 54 17.13 -14.13 10.78
C TYR A 54 18.54 -14.21 11.41
N LYS A 55 18.66 -13.70 12.64
CA LYS A 55 19.77 -13.95 13.56
C LYS A 55 19.55 -15.28 14.30
N PRO A 56 20.58 -15.85 14.94
CA PRO A 56 20.45 -17.12 15.69
C PRO A 56 19.33 -17.13 16.74
N ALA A 57 19.04 -15.99 17.39
CA ALA A 57 17.98 -15.88 18.38
C ALA A 57 16.58 -15.99 17.76
N ASP A 58 16.39 -15.51 16.53
CA ASP A 58 15.08 -15.47 15.85
C ASP A 58 14.57 -16.89 15.55
N TYR A 59 15.50 -17.85 15.36
CA TYR A 59 15.18 -19.26 15.17
C TYR A 59 14.59 -19.95 16.40
N SER A 60 14.53 -19.27 17.55
CA SER A 60 13.85 -19.78 18.75
C SER A 60 12.34 -19.50 18.77
N THR A 61 11.86 -18.65 17.87
CA THR A 61 10.42 -18.33 17.75
C THR A 61 9.62 -19.52 17.21
N ALA A 62 8.34 -19.61 17.58
CA ALA A 62 7.48 -20.71 17.15
C ALA A 62 7.24 -20.75 15.62
N TRP A 63 7.26 -19.59 14.97
CA TRP A 63 7.06 -19.43 13.53
C TRP A 63 8.35 -19.49 12.72
N ALA A 64 9.53 -19.65 13.34
CA ALA A 64 10.81 -19.64 12.63
C ALA A 64 10.93 -20.66 11.50
N LYS A 65 10.20 -21.79 11.60
CA LYS A 65 10.16 -22.82 10.55
C LYS A 65 9.55 -22.35 9.22
N TYR A 66 8.82 -21.24 9.22
CA TYR A 66 8.28 -20.62 8.01
C TYR A 66 9.25 -19.64 7.36
N PHE A 67 10.39 -19.32 8.00
CA PHE A 67 11.40 -18.46 7.40
C PHE A 67 12.11 -19.20 6.26
N ASN A 68 12.07 -18.62 5.06
CA ASN A 68 12.70 -19.18 3.87
C ASN A 68 13.23 -18.04 2.99
N ASP A 69 14.55 -17.91 2.88
CA ASP A 69 15.21 -16.88 2.06
C ASP A 69 15.51 -17.34 0.62
N THR A 70 14.94 -18.47 0.20
CA THR A 70 15.08 -18.96 -1.17
C THR A 70 14.44 -17.96 -2.14
N PRO A 71 15.15 -17.52 -3.20
CA PRO A 71 14.59 -16.67 -4.22
C PRO A 71 13.34 -17.29 -4.84
N ILE A 72 12.33 -16.44 -5.06
CA ILE A 72 11.07 -16.82 -5.69
C ILE A 72 11.03 -16.37 -7.15
N ASP A 73 10.39 -17.16 -7.99
CA ASP A 73 10.12 -16.78 -9.37
C ASP A 73 8.87 -15.90 -9.43
N LEU A 74 9.00 -14.72 -10.04
CA LEU A 74 7.86 -13.83 -10.30
C LEU A 74 7.12 -14.29 -11.55
N ASN A 75 5.81 -14.15 -11.56
CA ASN A 75 4.99 -14.56 -12.70
C ASN A 75 5.36 -13.76 -13.97
N SER A 76 5.25 -14.40 -15.14
CA SER A 76 5.70 -13.83 -16.42
C SER A 76 4.91 -12.60 -16.84
N ASP A 77 3.63 -12.53 -16.48
CA ASP A 77 2.73 -11.44 -16.86
C ASP A 77 3.10 -10.15 -16.12
N PHE A 78 3.47 -10.28 -14.83
CA PHE A 78 4.08 -9.21 -14.05
C PHE A 78 5.37 -8.70 -14.69
N LEU A 79 6.30 -9.62 -15.02
CA LEU A 79 7.58 -9.24 -15.63
C LEU A 79 7.39 -8.54 -16.98
N ALA A 80 6.43 -8.97 -17.79
CA ALA A 80 6.10 -8.34 -19.06
C ALA A 80 5.51 -6.93 -18.86
N GLY A 81 4.56 -6.78 -17.93
CA GLY A 81 3.98 -5.47 -17.58
C GLY A 81 5.01 -4.49 -17.03
N LEU A 82 5.91 -4.97 -16.17
CA LEU A 82 7.03 -4.19 -15.63
C LEU A 82 7.99 -3.73 -16.75
N ALA A 83 8.32 -4.62 -17.69
CA ALA A 83 9.19 -4.28 -18.83
C ALA A 83 8.55 -3.29 -19.81
N ALA A 84 7.22 -3.29 -19.92
CA ALA A 84 6.46 -2.34 -20.72
C ALA A 84 6.24 -0.99 -20.01
N SER A 85 6.61 -0.87 -18.73
CA SER A 85 6.38 0.32 -17.93
C SER A 85 7.48 1.39 -18.11
N PRO A 86 7.16 2.70 -18.02
CA PRO A 86 5.83 3.23 -17.75
C PRO A 86 4.89 3.08 -18.96
N VAL A 87 3.66 2.61 -18.71
CA VAL A 87 2.63 2.50 -19.75
C VAL A 87 1.92 3.84 -19.97
N LEU A 88 1.00 3.91 -20.93
CA LEU A 88 0.20 5.12 -21.18
C LEU A 88 -0.70 5.45 -19.97
N ALA A 89 -0.87 6.74 -19.69
CA ALA A 89 -1.64 7.25 -18.55
C ALA A 89 -3.10 6.72 -18.53
N GLU A 90 -3.72 6.59 -19.71
CA GLU A 90 -5.08 6.10 -19.92
C GLU A 90 -5.32 4.65 -19.47
N GLN A 91 -4.24 3.87 -19.24
CA GLN A 91 -4.36 2.52 -18.70
C GLN A 91 -4.47 2.50 -17.18
N GLY A 92 -4.06 3.58 -16.51
CA GLY A 92 -4.13 3.71 -15.06
C GLY A 92 -5.50 4.14 -14.56
N VAL A 93 -5.77 3.90 -13.27
CA VAL A 93 -7.04 4.28 -12.62
C VAL A 93 -6.80 5.42 -11.64
N PRO A 94 -7.42 6.61 -11.82
CA PRO A 94 -7.40 7.66 -10.82
C PRO A 94 -7.98 7.21 -9.48
N PHE A 95 -7.46 7.71 -8.35
CA PHE A 95 -7.93 7.26 -7.04
C PHE A 95 -9.44 7.47 -6.82
N SER A 96 -10.01 8.56 -7.37
CA SER A 96 -11.44 8.85 -7.29
C SER A 96 -12.34 7.77 -7.90
N GLU A 97 -11.80 6.95 -8.80
CA GLU A 97 -12.50 5.86 -9.49
C GLU A 97 -12.08 4.48 -8.97
N ALA A 98 -11.10 4.42 -8.06
CA ALA A 98 -10.48 3.18 -7.63
C ALA A 98 -11.46 2.21 -6.99
N ALA A 99 -12.34 2.69 -6.11
CA ALA A 99 -13.33 1.87 -5.43
C ALA A 99 -14.28 1.19 -6.42
N ALA A 100 -14.91 1.97 -7.31
CA ALA A 100 -15.79 1.42 -8.34
C ALA A 100 -15.03 0.47 -9.28
N SER A 101 -13.85 0.88 -9.76
CA SER A 101 -13.07 0.10 -10.72
C SER A 101 -12.58 -1.24 -10.17
N LEU A 102 -12.21 -1.30 -8.88
CA LEU A 102 -11.78 -2.55 -8.26
C LEU A 102 -12.94 -3.49 -7.90
N SER A 103 -14.18 -2.97 -7.85
CA SER A 103 -15.41 -3.77 -7.68
C SER A 103 -15.92 -4.39 -8.98
N GLU A 104 -15.47 -3.93 -10.15
CA GLU A 104 -15.95 -4.48 -11.43
C GLU A 104 -15.48 -5.93 -11.68
N PRO A 105 -16.30 -6.77 -12.33
CA PRO A 105 -15.89 -8.11 -12.74
C PRO A 105 -14.80 -8.05 -13.81
N GLY A 106 -13.97 -9.09 -13.88
CA GLY A 106 -12.88 -9.16 -14.85
C GLY A 106 -11.68 -8.29 -14.46
N TYR A 107 -10.94 -7.79 -15.44
CA TYR A 107 -9.67 -7.12 -15.23
C TYR A 107 -9.67 -5.69 -15.76
N LEU A 108 -8.91 -4.82 -15.09
CA LEU A 108 -8.69 -3.45 -15.51
C LEU A 108 -7.68 -3.41 -16.68
N PRO A 109 -7.60 -2.30 -17.43
CA PRO A 109 -6.63 -2.15 -18.50
C PRO A 109 -5.18 -2.39 -18.05
N LEU A 110 -4.86 -2.05 -16.79
CA LEU A 110 -3.56 -2.29 -16.17
C LEU A 110 -3.70 -3.14 -14.89
N GLU A 111 -3.26 -4.40 -14.98
CA GLU A 111 -3.08 -5.28 -13.80
C GLU A 111 -1.61 -5.41 -13.37
N ASN A 112 -0.67 -5.17 -14.29
CA ASN A 112 0.77 -5.26 -14.04
C ASN A 112 1.52 -4.10 -14.72
N GLY A 113 2.17 -3.25 -13.93
CA GLY A 113 2.99 -2.14 -14.40
C GLY A 113 2.76 -0.84 -13.63
N TYR A 114 3.32 0.25 -14.12
CA TYR A 114 3.16 1.57 -13.52
C TYR A 114 3.06 2.67 -14.57
N THR A 115 2.50 3.81 -14.18
CA THR A 115 2.38 5.00 -15.04
C THR A 115 2.31 6.29 -14.21
N ILE A 116 2.40 7.43 -14.90
CA ILE A 116 2.05 8.75 -14.37
C ILE A 116 0.74 9.14 -15.05
N LEU A 117 -0.32 9.33 -14.27
CA LEU A 117 -1.63 9.78 -14.75
C LEU A 117 -1.55 11.23 -15.24
N ASP A 118 -2.59 11.67 -15.97
CA ASP A 118 -2.65 13.02 -16.56
C ASP A 118 -2.54 14.15 -15.52
N ASP A 119 -3.00 13.90 -14.28
CA ASP A 119 -2.92 14.85 -13.16
C ASP A 119 -1.54 14.87 -12.46
N GLY A 120 -0.60 14.01 -12.89
CA GLY A 120 0.73 13.84 -12.33
C GLY A 120 0.84 12.81 -11.20
N THR A 121 -0.27 12.16 -10.80
CA THR A 121 -0.28 11.07 -9.82
C THR A 121 0.47 9.87 -10.38
N MET A 122 1.35 9.25 -9.57
CA MET A 122 1.97 7.98 -9.96
C MET A 122 1.06 6.83 -9.52
N TYR A 123 0.77 5.93 -10.45
CA TYR A 123 -0.10 4.78 -10.25
C TYR A 123 0.67 3.49 -10.55
N LEU A 124 0.60 2.52 -9.64
CA LEU A 124 1.16 1.18 -9.80
C LEU A 124 0.05 0.16 -9.71
N ALA A 125 0.13 -0.88 -10.53
CA ALA A 125 -0.70 -2.08 -10.46
C ALA A 125 0.18 -3.33 -10.50
N ILE A 126 -0.04 -4.23 -9.56
CA ILE A 126 0.69 -5.50 -9.44
C ILE A 126 -0.34 -6.60 -9.18
N GLN A 127 -0.27 -7.68 -9.96
CA GLN A 127 -1.08 -8.87 -9.79
C GLN A 127 -0.20 -10.05 -9.38
N THR A 128 -0.59 -10.68 -8.27
CA THR A 128 0.04 -11.90 -7.77
C THR A 128 -0.99 -13.02 -7.78
N PHE A 129 -0.64 -14.17 -8.34
CA PHE A 129 -1.47 -15.37 -8.27
C PHE A 129 -1.20 -16.11 -6.96
N ALA A 130 -2.26 -16.67 -6.39
CA ALA A 130 -2.23 -17.39 -5.13
C ALA A 130 -2.96 -18.74 -5.29
N PRO A 131 -2.58 -19.77 -4.52
CA PRO A 131 -3.19 -21.09 -4.62
C PRO A 131 -4.65 -21.10 -4.14
N ASP A 132 -5.39 -22.15 -4.49
CA ASP A 132 -6.83 -22.30 -4.17
C ASP A 132 -7.13 -22.35 -2.66
N ASP A 133 -6.14 -22.71 -1.84
CA ASP A 133 -6.25 -22.76 -0.37
C ASP A 133 -5.82 -21.45 0.31
N PHE A 134 -5.44 -20.43 -0.46
CA PHE A 134 -5.32 -19.06 0.00
C PHE A 134 -6.72 -18.47 0.21
N SER A 135 -6.90 -17.62 1.23
CA SER A 135 -8.21 -17.00 1.49
C SER A 135 -8.05 -15.57 2.00
N GLY A 136 -9.10 -14.77 1.83
CA GLY A 136 -9.17 -13.42 2.41
C GLY A 136 -9.09 -13.42 3.94
N GLU A 137 -9.65 -14.44 4.60
CA GLU A 137 -9.54 -14.59 6.05
C GLU A 137 -8.09 -14.81 6.51
N ALA A 138 -7.33 -15.67 5.81
CA ALA A 138 -5.92 -15.89 6.09
C ALA A 138 -5.10 -14.61 5.86
N TYR A 139 -5.47 -13.81 4.86
CA TYR A 139 -4.85 -12.52 4.58
C TYR A 139 -5.15 -11.47 5.64
N ASP A 140 -6.40 -11.37 6.10
CA ASP A 140 -6.75 -10.48 7.22
C ASP A 140 -6.02 -10.90 8.51
N PHE A 141 -5.95 -12.21 8.77
CA PHE A 141 -5.14 -12.76 9.87
C PHE A 141 -3.69 -12.29 9.77
N TRP A 142 -3.06 -12.41 8.59
CA TRP A 142 -1.68 -12.01 8.38
C TRP A 142 -1.44 -10.56 8.83
N PHE A 143 -2.22 -9.61 8.31
CA PHE A 143 -2.11 -8.19 8.65
C PHE A 143 -2.46 -7.87 10.11
N SER A 144 -3.24 -8.72 10.78
CA SER A 144 -3.47 -8.60 12.22
C SER A 144 -2.32 -9.16 13.08
N TRP A 145 -1.53 -10.09 12.54
CA TRP A 145 -0.61 -10.93 13.31
C TRP A 145 0.86 -10.53 13.12
N HIS A 146 1.28 -10.15 11.92
CA HIS A 146 2.70 -9.87 11.63
C HIS A 146 3.20 -8.53 12.19
N ILE A 147 2.27 -7.60 12.49
CA ILE A 147 2.56 -6.17 12.72
C ILE A 147 3.31 -5.89 14.03
N ASN A 148 3.25 -6.82 15.00
CA ASN A 148 3.74 -6.60 16.35
C ASN A 148 5.18 -7.11 16.57
N ASP A 149 5.73 -7.89 15.64
CA ASP A 149 7.02 -8.56 15.80
C ASP A 149 7.82 -8.54 14.49
N THR A 150 9.04 -8.00 14.56
CA THR A 150 9.97 -7.91 13.42
C THR A 150 10.28 -9.27 12.81
N THR A 151 10.38 -10.35 13.60
CA THR A 151 10.65 -11.69 13.09
C THR A 151 9.47 -12.23 12.27
N LYS A 152 8.22 -11.93 12.65
CA LYS A 152 7.04 -12.26 11.85
C LYS A 152 7.05 -11.50 10.53
N TYR A 153 7.29 -10.19 10.56
CA TYR A 153 7.34 -9.35 9.35
C TYR A 153 8.38 -9.83 8.33
N LYS A 154 9.50 -10.35 8.82
CA LYS A 154 10.59 -10.91 7.99
C LYS A 154 10.22 -12.18 7.26
N LEU A 155 9.24 -12.95 7.72
CA LEU A 155 8.73 -14.10 6.97
C LEU A 155 8.20 -13.66 5.60
N TRP A 156 7.66 -12.45 5.50
CA TRP A 156 7.04 -11.94 4.29
C TRP A 156 8.04 -11.72 3.17
N TYR A 157 9.14 -11.00 3.46
CA TYR A 157 10.20 -10.75 2.50
C TYR A 157 11.58 -10.74 3.17
N PRO A 158 12.19 -11.92 3.38
CA PRO A 158 13.44 -12.09 4.13
C PRO A 158 14.61 -11.21 3.67
N GLY A 159 14.68 -10.93 2.37
CA GLY A 159 15.76 -10.15 1.74
C GLY A 159 15.58 -8.63 1.82
N ALA A 160 14.42 -8.13 2.27
CA ALA A 160 14.10 -6.70 2.24
C ALA A 160 13.60 -6.15 3.58
N HIS A 161 12.82 -6.92 4.34
CA HIS A 161 12.22 -6.46 5.58
C HIS A 161 13.24 -6.48 6.73
N GLN A 162 13.47 -5.34 7.38
CA GLN A 162 14.47 -5.22 8.43
C GLN A 162 13.86 -5.08 9.82
N TYR A 163 12.76 -4.35 9.91
CA TYR A 163 12.13 -3.94 11.16
C TYR A 163 10.62 -3.76 10.96
N ALA A 164 9.85 -4.16 11.96
CA ALA A 164 8.44 -3.83 12.10
C ALA A 164 8.06 -3.74 13.57
N ALA A 165 7.24 -2.74 13.90
CA ALA A 165 6.63 -2.59 15.21
C ALA A 165 5.34 -1.77 15.14
N ILE A 166 4.57 -1.85 16.23
CA ILE A 166 3.47 -0.97 16.58
C ILE A 166 3.72 -0.42 17.99
N THR A 167 3.04 0.64 18.38
CA THR A 167 3.20 1.20 19.74
C THR A 167 2.63 0.25 20.79
N GLN A 168 3.12 0.35 22.03
CA GLN A 168 2.57 -0.44 23.14
C GLN A 168 1.06 -0.22 23.31
N ALA A 169 0.59 1.02 23.14
CA ALA A 169 -0.84 1.33 23.24
C ALA A 169 -1.67 0.63 22.15
N GLN A 170 -1.11 0.48 20.95
CA GLN A 170 -1.74 -0.29 19.88
C GLN A 170 -1.76 -1.78 20.21
N THR A 171 -0.65 -2.35 20.68
CA THR A 171 -0.56 -3.74 21.14
C THR A 171 -1.59 -4.06 22.21
N ASP A 172 -1.66 -3.25 23.27
CA ASP A 172 -2.59 -3.43 24.39
C ASP A 172 -4.07 -3.42 23.94
N SER A 173 -4.36 -2.76 22.82
CA SER A 173 -5.71 -2.68 22.27
C SER A 173 -6.13 -3.95 21.50
N LEU A 174 -5.19 -4.75 21.00
CA LEU A 174 -5.45 -5.88 20.10
C LEU A 174 -6.28 -6.98 20.76
N GLU A 175 -6.05 -7.27 22.04
CA GLU A 175 -6.78 -8.31 22.79
C GLU A 175 -8.28 -8.03 22.89
N THR A 176 -8.69 -6.76 22.78
CA THR A 176 -10.10 -6.35 22.87
C THR A 176 -10.85 -6.46 21.54
N LYS A 177 -10.15 -6.75 20.44
CA LYS A 177 -10.71 -6.78 19.08
C LYS A 177 -11.17 -8.19 18.70
N SER A 178 -12.36 -8.26 18.13
CA SER A 178 -13.08 -9.51 17.92
C SER A 178 -12.79 -10.18 16.58
N SER A 179 -12.34 -9.43 15.58
CA SER A 179 -11.97 -9.92 14.25
C SER A 179 -10.53 -9.52 13.88
N TYR A 180 -9.94 -10.21 12.89
CA TYR A 180 -8.63 -9.84 12.35
C TYR A 180 -8.62 -8.42 11.78
N ARG A 181 -9.67 -8.04 11.04
CA ARG A 181 -9.80 -6.68 10.48
C ARG A 181 -9.76 -5.60 11.55
N GLU A 182 -10.49 -5.79 12.64
CA GLU A 182 -10.48 -4.83 13.76
C GLU A 182 -9.13 -4.69 14.47
N ARG A 183 -8.22 -5.66 14.31
CA ARG A 183 -6.88 -5.66 14.90
C ARG A 183 -5.86 -4.85 14.10
N TYR A 184 -6.08 -4.64 12.80
CA TYR A 184 -5.20 -3.77 12.01
C TYR A 184 -5.88 -2.52 11.47
N TRP A 185 -7.21 -2.47 11.39
CA TRP A 185 -7.90 -1.22 11.09
C TRP A 185 -7.69 -0.18 12.19
N ASN A 186 -7.44 1.05 11.76
CA ASN A 186 -7.18 2.19 12.65
C ASN A 186 -5.89 2.02 13.48
N LEU A 187 -4.87 1.39 12.89
CA LEU A 187 -3.55 1.21 13.44
C LEU A 187 -2.48 1.70 12.47
N THR A 188 -1.36 2.20 12.99
CA THR A 188 -0.16 2.57 12.23
C THR A 188 0.95 1.58 12.53
N SER A 189 1.43 0.86 11.51
CA SER A 189 2.62 0.02 11.58
C SER A 189 3.86 0.81 11.14
N PHE A 190 4.96 0.68 11.90
CA PHE A 190 6.23 1.32 11.62
C PHE A 190 7.20 0.28 11.10
N VAL A 191 7.64 0.43 9.85
CA VAL A 191 8.51 -0.56 9.20
C VAL A 191 9.75 0.10 8.62
N ASP A 192 10.85 -0.64 8.63
CA ASP A 192 12.06 -0.29 7.88
C ASP A 192 12.36 -1.42 6.90
N GLU A 193 12.39 -1.08 5.62
CA GLU A 193 12.53 -2.06 4.55
C GLU A 193 13.26 -1.50 3.33
N TYR A 194 13.96 -2.41 2.63
CA TYR A 194 14.57 -2.09 1.35
C TYR A 194 13.55 -2.13 0.22
N ILE A 195 13.40 -1.01 -0.48
CA ILE A 195 12.72 -0.96 -1.78
C ILE A 195 13.80 -0.74 -2.84
N GLY A 196 14.19 -1.82 -3.51
CA GLY A 196 15.38 -1.83 -4.35
C GLY A 196 16.64 -1.85 -3.48
N ASP A 197 17.53 -0.87 -3.67
CA ASP A 197 18.79 -0.73 -2.92
C ASP A 197 18.72 0.30 -1.79
N THR A 198 17.55 0.90 -1.56
CA THR A 198 17.34 1.96 -0.59
C THR A 198 16.44 1.47 0.55
N ALA A 199 16.92 1.61 1.80
CA ALA A 199 16.12 1.37 2.99
C ALA A 199 15.23 2.59 3.29
N TYR A 200 13.94 2.35 3.51
CA TYR A 200 12.96 3.36 3.82
C TYR A 200 12.34 3.11 5.19
N LYS A 201 12.34 4.16 6.03
CA LYS A 201 11.45 4.25 7.19
C LYS A 201 10.04 4.59 6.72
N LEU A 202 9.09 3.70 6.94
CA LEU A 202 7.71 3.88 6.54
C LEU A 202 6.76 3.83 7.74
N SER A 203 5.69 4.62 7.69
CA SER A 203 4.55 4.47 8.58
C SER A 203 3.32 4.12 7.73
N ILE A 204 2.76 2.93 7.94
CA ILE A 204 1.61 2.42 7.20
C ILE A 204 0.39 2.47 8.11
N ALA A 205 -0.48 3.44 7.85
CA ALA A 205 -1.69 3.73 8.61
C ALA A 205 -2.89 3.04 7.97
N PHE A 206 -3.19 1.84 8.46
CA PHE A 206 -4.26 0.99 7.95
C PHE A 206 -5.64 1.53 8.37
N PHE A 207 -6.57 1.57 7.42
CA PHE A 207 -7.92 2.10 7.63
C PHE A 207 -8.97 1.13 7.10
N ASP A 208 -10.22 1.30 7.58
CA ASP A 208 -11.38 0.57 7.08
C ASP A 208 -11.67 1.00 5.62
N PRO A 209 -11.55 0.09 4.63
CA PRO A 209 -11.71 0.41 3.21
C PRO A 209 -13.08 1.02 2.87
N SER A 210 -14.12 0.70 3.64
CA SER A 210 -15.47 1.23 3.43
C SER A 210 -15.56 2.74 3.61
N LEU A 211 -14.64 3.35 4.38
CA LEU A 211 -14.55 4.80 4.55
C LEU A 211 -14.21 5.53 3.25
N MET A 212 -13.63 4.83 2.27
CA MET A 212 -13.32 5.35 0.94
C MET A 212 -14.12 4.65 -0.17
N GLY A 213 -15.20 3.94 0.22
CA GLY A 213 -16.14 3.33 -0.71
C GLY A 213 -15.69 2.01 -1.33
N PHE A 214 -14.55 1.43 -0.92
CA PHE A 214 -14.15 0.11 -1.39
C PHE A 214 -15.10 -0.97 -0.86
N GLU A 215 -15.47 -1.89 -1.74
CA GLU A 215 -16.17 -3.10 -1.37
C GLU A 215 -15.19 -4.08 -0.70
N VAL A 216 -15.49 -4.48 0.53
CA VAL A 216 -14.60 -5.35 1.32
C VAL A 216 -14.77 -6.82 0.92
N GLU A 217 -15.98 -7.23 0.59
CA GLU A 217 -16.33 -8.60 0.20
C GLU A 217 -17.43 -8.57 -0.87
N SER A 218 -17.38 -9.50 -1.83
CA SER A 218 -18.39 -9.62 -2.87
C SER A 218 -18.45 -11.04 -3.41
N CYS A 219 -19.59 -11.72 -3.25
CA CYS A 219 -19.80 -13.02 -3.88
C CYS A 219 -19.91 -12.94 -5.40
N GLU A 220 -20.34 -11.81 -5.95
CA GLU A 220 -20.53 -11.63 -7.40
C GLU A 220 -19.18 -11.53 -8.13
N THR A 221 -18.23 -10.80 -7.55
CA THR A 221 -16.91 -10.57 -8.15
C THR A 221 -15.79 -11.36 -7.48
N GLY A 222 -16.12 -12.17 -6.47
CA GLY A 222 -15.20 -13.05 -5.77
C GLY A 222 -14.25 -12.33 -4.80
N ILE A 223 -14.52 -11.06 -4.44
CA ILE A 223 -13.71 -10.32 -3.48
C ILE A 223 -13.88 -10.95 -2.09
N GLU A 224 -12.76 -11.28 -1.44
CA GLU A 224 -12.76 -11.86 -0.08
C GLU A 224 -12.22 -10.91 0.99
N THR A 225 -11.34 -9.98 0.63
CA THR A 225 -10.94 -8.86 1.50
C THR A 225 -10.22 -7.78 0.69
N ILE A 226 -10.02 -6.62 1.31
CA ILE A 226 -9.11 -5.58 0.82
C ILE A 226 -8.40 -4.91 2.00
N VAL A 227 -7.07 -4.83 1.93
CA VAL A 227 -6.23 -4.14 2.91
C VAL A 227 -5.81 -2.79 2.34
N THR A 228 -6.13 -1.72 3.05
CA THR A 228 -5.84 -0.35 2.63
C THR A 228 -5.05 0.42 3.68
N GLY A 229 -4.09 1.24 3.25
CA GLY A 229 -3.27 2.03 4.17
C GLY A 229 -2.73 3.32 3.56
N PHE A 230 -2.60 4.35 4.39
CA PHE A 230 -1.85 5.55 4.05
C PHE A 230 -0.39 5.37 4.42
N VAL A 231 0.51 5.63 3.47
CA VAL A 231 1.96 5.47 3.67
C VAL A 231 2.61 6.83 3.85
N THR A 232 3.31 7.00 4.96
CA THR A 232 4.24 8.11 5.17
C THR A 232 5.66 7.60 4.98
N ILE A 233 6.45 8.30 4.15
CA ILE A 233 7.81 7.89 3.75
C ILE A 233 8.84 8.72 4.51
N SER A 234 9.96 8.09 4.87
CA SER A 234 11.15 8.68 5.50
C SER A 234 11.01 9.11 6.97
N ALA A 235 9.90 8.76 7.63
CA ALA A 235 9.70 9.07 9.04
C ALA A 235 8.70 8.10 9.69
N TYR A 236 8.92 7.85 10.99
CA TYR A 236 7.94 7.20 11.85
C TYR A 236 7.01 8.26 12.45
N ILE A 237 5.80 8.28 11.89
CA ILE A 237 4.74 9.25 12.18
C ILE A 237 3.48 8.44 12.45
N GLU A 238 3.01 8.45 13.69
CA GLU A 238 1.70 7.89 14.01
C GLU A 238 0.61 8.76 13.37
N GLN A 239 -0.28 8.12 12.62
CA GLN A 239 -1.38 8.79 11.94
C GLN A 239 -2.70 8.36 12.58
N ASP A 240 -3.73 9.20 12.44
CA ASP A 240 -5.12 8.80 12.65
C ASP A 240 -5.67 8.32 11.29
N PRO A 241 -5.74 6.99 11.05
CA PRO A 241 -6.11 6.46 9.74
C PRO A 241 -7.57 6.75 9.40
N THR A 242 -8.46 6.80 10.40
CA THR A 242 -9.87 7.11 10.19
C THR A 242 -10.05 8.55 9.72
N SER A 243 -9.36 9.50 10.35
CA SER A 243 -9.41 10.90 9.93
C SER A 243 -8.76 11.12 8.57
N ALA A 244 -7.65 10.43 8.28
CA ALA A 244 -7.00 10.46 6.96
C ALA A 244 -7.93 9.92 5.86
N ALA A 245 -8.57 8.77 6.06
CA ALA A 245 -9.51 8.17 5.11
C ALA A 245 -10.70 9.11 4.83
N LYS A 246 -11.26 9.75 5.86
CA LYS A 246 -12.34 10.74 5.71
C LYS A 246 -11.90 12.00 4.96
N ALA A 247 -10.63 12.40 5.09
CA ALA A 247 -10.08 13.53 4.36
C ALA A 247 -9.87 13.22 2.87
N GLY A 248 -9.69 11.95 2.51
CA GLY A 248 -9.52 11.51 1.13
C GLY A 248 -8.06 11.45 0.68
N PHE A 249 -7.86 10.97 -0.55
CA PHE A 249 -6.57 11.04 -1.22
C PHE A 249 -6.25 12.49 -1.60
N GLY A 250 -5.09 12.96 -1.16
CA GLY A 250 -4.60 14.31 -1.41
C GLY A 250 -3.34 14.35 -2.27
N PRO A 251 -2.92 15.56 -2.68
CA PRO A 251 -1.76 15.77 -3.56
C PRO A 251 -0.41 15.32 -2.98
N VAL A 252 -0.36 15.04 -1.67
CA VAL A 252 0.84 14.59 -0.95
C VAL A 252 0.67 13.21 -0.33
N SER A 253 -0.47 12.56 -0.54
CA SER A 253 -0.79 11.25 0.01
C SER A 253 -0.07 10.13 -0.75
N VAL A 254 0.21 9.04 -0.05
CA VAL A 254 0.46 7.73 -0.65
C VAL A 254 -0.57 6.77 -0.10
N ILE A 255 -1.31 6.07 -0.96
CA ILE A 255 -2.25 5.03 -0.55
C ILE A 255 -1.88 3.72 -1.23
N LEU A 256 -1.90 2.64 -0.46
CA LEU A 256 -1.91 1.27 -0.94
C LEU A 256 -3.29 0.65 -0.81
N ALA A 257 -3.62 -0.26 -1.73
CA ALA A 257 -4.77 -1.14 -1.64
C ALA A 257 -4.39 -2.54 -2.15
N HIS A 258 -4.57 -3.57 -1.33
CA HIS A 258 -4.33 -4.97 -1.68
C HIS A 258 -5.65 -5.72 -1.61
N GLN A 259 -6.26 -6.01 -2.77
CA GLN A 259 -7.52 -6.75 -2.86
C GLN A 259 -7.22 -8.23 -3.06
N VAL A 260 -7.79 -9.08 -2.21
CA VAL A 260 -7.80 -10.54 -2.41
C VAL A 260 -9.12 -10.93 -3.04
N ARG A 261 -9.05 -11.71 -4.12
CA ARG A 261 -10.21 -12.09 -4.91
C ARG A 261 -10.01 -13.46 -5.58
N GLN A 262 -11.10 -14.19 -5.78
CA GLN A 262 -11.13 -15.36 -6.67
C GLN A 262 -10.91 -14.94 -8.12
N ARG A 263 -10.03 -15.64 -8.83
CA ARG A 263 -9.79 -15.37 -10.24
C ARG A 263 -11.07 -15.62 -11.05
N PRO A 264 -11.43 -14.74 -12.01
CA PRO A 264 -12.64 -14.91 -12.81
C PRO A 264 -12.69 -16.20 -13.63
N ASP A 265 -11.54 -16.81 -13.91
CA ASP A 265 -11.42 -18.10 -14.62
C ASP A 265 -11.58 -19.32 -13.68
N GLY A 266 -11.71 -19.11 -12.38
CA GLY A 266 -11.83 -20.15 -11.36
C GLY A 266 -10.53 -20.87 -11.01
N ASN A 267 -9.37 -20.42 -11.52
CA ASN A 267 -8.07 -21.08 -11.30
C ASN A 267 -7.35 -20.52 -10.06
N GLY A 268 -8.05 -20.46 -8.94
CA GLY A 268 -7.51 -20.05 -7.64
C GLY A 268 -7.68 -18.58 -7.32
N MET A 269 -6.80 -18.07 -6.47
CA MET A 269 -6.89 -16.74 -5.89
C MET A 269 -5.92 -15.77 -6.55
N GLU A 270 -6.17 -14.48 -6.39
CA GLU A 270 -5.26 -13.42 -6.79
C GLU A 270 -5.23 -12.29 -5.76
N ILE A 271 -4.07 -11.65 -5.65
CA ILE A 271 -3.87 -10.40 -4.93
C ILE A 271 -3.66 -9.31 -5.97
N ARG A 272 -4.58 -8.34 -6.01
CA ARG A 272 -4.51 -7.15 -6.86
C ARG A 272 -4.06 -5.97 -6.01
N SER A 273 -2.78 -5.64 -6.10
CA SER A 273 -2.16 -4.53 -5.40
C SER A 273 -2.19 -3.27 -6.24
N ARG A 274 -2.53 -2.14 -5.63
CA ARG A 274 -2.54 -0.81 -6.23
C ARG A 274 -1.87 0.20 -5.31
N PHE A 275 -1.14 1.14 -5.92
CA PHE A 275 -0.54 2.26 -5.20
C PHE A 275 -0.83 3.56 -5.94
N TRP A 276 -1.15 4.61 -5.19
CA TRP A 276 -1.30 5.97 -5.70
C TRP A 276 -0.40 6.91 -4.92
N PHE A 277 0.43 7.68 -5.62
CA PHE A 277 1.26 8.74 -5.04
C PHE A 277 0.78 10.08 -5.57
N GLY A 278 0.39 10.98 -4.67
CA GLY A 278 -0.14 12.29 -5.01
C GLY A 278 0.84 13.11 -5.85
N ASN A 279 0.30 13.86 -6.80
CA ASN A 279 1.07 14.57 -7.81
C ASN A 279 2.10 15.58 -7.25
N VAL A 280 1.81 16.27 -6.16
CA VAL A 280 2.75 17.20 -5.53
C VAL A 280 3.90 16.44 -4.87
N LEU A 281 3.62 15.30 -4.23
CA LEU A 281 4.66 14.42 -3.72
C LEU A 281 5.54 13.88 -4.86
N VAL A 282 4.93 13.38 -5.95
CA VAL A 282 5.68 12.90 -7.13
C VAL A 282 6.55 14.01 -7.71
N ASN A 283 6.02 15.22 -7.84
CA ASN A 283 6.79 16.37 -8.34
C ASN A 283 7.93 16.77 -7.39
N ALA A 284 7.73 16.70 -6.08
CA ALA A 284 8.77 16.92 -5.09
C ALA A 284 9.89 15.85 -5.19
N MET A 285 9.51 14.58 -5.36
CA MET A 285 10.46 13.48 -5.56
C MET A 285 11.35 13.73 -6.78
N ARG A 286 10.79 14.18 -7.91
CA ARG A 286 11.57 14.52 -9.14
C ARG A 286 12.71 15.51 -8.89
N GLY A 287 12.59 16.37 -7.87
CA GLY A 287 13.64 17.29 -7.47
C GLY A 287 14.81 16.65 -6.71
N LEU A 288 14.64 15.42 -6.22
CA LEU A 288 15.59 14.70 -5.37
C LEU A 288 16.10 13.41 -6.02
N PHE A 289 15.22 12.63 -6.66
CA PHE A 289 15.51 11.36 -7.33
C PHE A 289 14.46 11.06 -8.42
N ASP A 290 14.67 9.99 -9.19
CA ASP A 290 13.70 9.58 -10.22
C ASP A 290 12.51 8.80 -9.58
N PRO A 291 11.28 9.34 -9.58
CA PRO A 291 10.12 8.63 -9.02
C PRO A 291 9.77 7.35 -9.79
N LEU A 292 10.13 7.24 -11.08
CA LEU A 292 9.85 6.02 -11.85
C LEU A 292 10.74 4.85 -11.41
N SER A 293 11.97 5.14 -10.98
CA SER A 293 12.84 4.14 -10.36
C SER A 293 12.24 3.61 -9.04
N LEU A 294 11.64 4.48 -8.22
CA LEU A 294 10.89 4.05 -7.04
C LEU A 294 9.66 3.22 -7.44
N GLY A 295 8.89 3.67 -8.44
CA GLY A 295 7.73 2.93 -8.94
C GLY A 295 8.08 1.52 -9.42
N ARG A 296 9.19 1.39 -10.15
CA ARG A 296 9.75 0.10 -10.59
C ARG A 296 10.16 -0.78 -9.41
N ASN A 297 10.96 -0.24 -8.49
CA ASN A 297 11.48 -1.01 -7.36
C ASN A 297 10.37 -1.45 -6.41
N LEU A 298 9.38 -0.58 -6.14
CA LEU A 298 8.21 -0.92 -5.34
C LEU A 298 7.34 -1.97 -6.03
N SER A 299 7.19 -1.93 -7.35
CA SER A 299 6.47 -2.97 -8.09
C SER A 299 7.13 -4.34 -7.93
N ILE A 300 8.47 -4.41 -8.03
CA ILE A 300 9.24 -5.64 -7.80
C ILE A 300 9.10 -6.11 -6.35
N HIS A 301 9.21 -5.17 -5.39
CA HIS A 301 9.07 -5.45 -3.97
C HIS A 301 7.72 -6.08 -3.65
N CYS A 302 6.63 -5.43 -4.08
CA CYS A 302 5.27 -5.91 -3.87
C CYS A 302 5.03 -7.26 -4.55
N ALA A 303 5.50 -7.45 -5.78
CA ALA A 303 5.36 -8.75 -6.45
C ALA A 303 6.10 -9.86 -5.70
N ALA A 304 7.30 -9.58 -5.18
CA ALA A 304 8.09 -10.55 -4.44
C ALA A 304 7.47 -10.90 -3.09
N GLU A 305 7.17 -9.91 -2.25
CA GLU A 305 6.61 -10.16 -0.92
C GLU A 305 5.26 -10.89 -1.02
N MET A 306 4.38 -10.50 -1.95
CA MET A 306 3.07 -11.13 -2.10
C MET A 306 3.21 -12.57 -2.60
N THR A 307 4.08 -12.80 -3.60
CA THR A 307 4.32 -14.16 -4.11
C THR A 307 4.88 -15.05 -3.01
N HIS A 308 5.83 -14.55 -2.21
CA HIS A 308 6.40 -15.29 -1.10
C HIS A 308 5.36 -15.61 -0.02
N LEU A 309 4.55 -14.63 0.36
CA LEU A 309 3.46 -14.79 1.33
C LEU A 309 2.47 -15.89 0.93
N THR A 310 2.05 -15.91 -0.33
CA THR A 310 1.09 -16.92 -0.83
C THR A 310 1.63 -18.35 -0.72
N GLY A 311 2.96 -18.53 -0.69
CA GLY A 311 3.60 -19.84 -0.59
C GLY A 311 3.56 -20.47 0.80
N PHE A 312 3.36 -19.69 1.87
CA PHE A 312 3.36 -20.22 3.24
C PHE A 312 2.13 -19.84 4.07
N LEU A 313 1.40 -18.79 3.70
CA LEU A 313 0.32 -18.25 4.51
C LEU A 313 -0.79 -19.27 4.84
N PRO A 314 -1.26 -20.14 3.92
CA PRO A 314 -2.29 -21.14 4.25
C PRO A 314 -1.88 -22.06 5.41
N ALA A 315 -0.65 -22.56 5.40
CA ALA A 315 -0.13 -23.44 6.45
C ALA A 315 0.09 -22.68 7.77
N LEU A 316 0.67 -21.49 7.70
CA LEU A 316 0.89 -20.64 8.87
C LEU A 316 -0.44 -20.25 9.53
N PHE A 317 -1.45 -19.90 8.74
CA PHE A 317 -2.79 -19.59 9.22
C PHE A 317 -3.41 -20.77 9.98
N GLN A 318 -3.33 -22.00 9.46
CA GLN A 318 -3.89 -23.15 10.19
C GLN A 318 -3.24 -23.40 11.55
N GLU A 319 -1.97 -23.03 11.72
CA GLU A 319 -1.24 -23.21 12.97
C GLU A 319 -1.46 -22.06 13.96
N PHE A 320 -1.54 -20.82 13.47
CA PHE A 320 -1.50 -19.61 14.31
C PHE A 320 -2.79 -18.78 14.31
N LYS A 321 -3.87 -19.20 13.62
CA LYS A 321 -5.13 -18.43 13.58
C LYS A 321 -5.71 -18.06 14.94
N ASP A 322 -5.46 -18.87 15.97
CA ASP A 322 -5.94 -18.62 17.33
C ASP A 322 -4.97 -17.79 18.19
N ASP A 323 -3.78 -17.46 17.67
CA ASP A 323 -2.80 -16.60 18.33
C ASP A 323 -3.21 -15.13 18.23
N VAL A 324 -3.41 -14.50 19.37
CA VAL A 324 -3.79 -13.08 19.46
C VAL A 324 -2.53 -12.24 19.45
N ALA A 325 -1.85 -12.18 18.30
CA ALA A 325 -0.67 -11.35 18.06
C ALA A 325 0.17 -11.17 19.34
N THR A 326 0.53 -12.30 19.97
CA THR A 326 1.41 -12.31 21.15
C THR A 326 2.87 -12.15 20.76
#